data_AF-A0A7X8HPP9-F1
#
_entry.id   AF-A0A7X8HPP9-F1
#
_cell.length_a   1.000
_cell.length_b   1.000
_cell.length_c   1.000
_cell.angle_alpha   90.00
_cell.angle_beta   90.00
_cell.angle_gamma   90.00
#
_symmetry.space_group_name_H-M   'P 1'
#
loop_
_entity.id
_entity.type
_entity.pdbx_description
1 polymer ?
#
loop_
_entity_poly.entity_id
_entity_poly.type
_entity_poly.pdbx_seq_one_letter_code
_entity_poly.pdbx_strand_id
1 'polypeptide(L)'
;GVEDGLVDTIGTDNVTLTRAEKNIDASIWDTIPGYSALETHLPILLHEGVVKRNIPIEKVISKVTKNPAETFNVYPKKGTISPGSDADIVIVDLNISKEIKAQDLSSRSDFSIYENRVVKGWPVTTIKAGKVVIRDGEFVANGSNGVYISR
;
A
#
# COMPACT_ATOMS: atom_id res chain seq x y z
N GLY A 1 19.91 2.38 0.07
CA GLY A 1 18.81 1.94 -0.82
C GLY A 1 17.76 3.02 -1.05
N VAL A 2 16.83 3.20 -0.10
CA VAL A 2 15.72 4.16 -0.25
C VAL A 2 16.18 5.60 0.01
N GLU A 3 16.92 5.83 1.09
CA GLU A 3 17.34 7.17 1.50
C GLU A 3 18.38 7.81 0.58
N ASP A 4 19.35 7.02 0.11
CA ASP A 4 20.42 7.41 -0.81
C ASP A 4 19.98 7.41 -2.29
N GLY A 5 18.75 7.00 -2.57
CA GLY A 5 18.15 7.05 -3.91
C GLY A 5 18.49 5.89 -4.83
N LEU A 6 19.19 4.85 -4.37
CA LEU A 6 19.51 3.66 -5.17
C LEU A 6 18.27 2.85 -5.60
N VAL A 7 17.20 2.87 -4.80
CA VAL A 7 15.93 2.21 -5.11
C VAL A 7 14.99 3.23 -5.74
N ASP A 8 14.52 2.99 -6.96
CA ASP A 8 13.64 3.91 -7.68
C ASP A 8 12.17 3.78 -7.30
N THR A 9 11.67 2.55 -7.17
CA THR A 9 10.26 2.26 -6.87
C THR A 9 10.15 1.13 -5.87
N ILE A 10 9.02 1.09 -5.15
CA ILE A 10 8.68 0.00 -4.24
C ILE A 10 7.29 -0.51 -4.61
N GLY A 11 7.16 -1.81 -4.82
CA GLY A 11 5.90 -2.52 -5.01
C GLY A 11 5.68 -3.56 -3.91
N THR A 12 4.55 -4.27 -3.99
CA THR A 12 4.18 -5.28 -3.00
C THR A 12 4.40 -6.71 -3.46
N ASP A 13 4.45 -6.94 -4.78
CA ASP A 13 4.35 -8.29 -5.36
C ASP A 13 3.18 -9.09 -4.77
N ASN A 14 2.04 -8.41 -4.59
CA ASN A 14 0.91 -8.97 -3.85
C ASN A 14 0.27 -10.14 -4.62
N VAL A 15 0.43 -11.34 -4.07
CA VAL A 15 -0.19 -12.58 -4.53
C VAL A 15 -0.99 -13.18 -3.39
N THR A 16 -2.30 -12.99 -3.42
CA THR A 16 -3.19 -13.30 -2.29
C THR A 16 -3.63 -14.76 -2.31
N LEU A 17 -3.18 -15.50 -1.30
CA LEU A 17 -3.48 -16.92 -1.09
C LEU A 17 -3.99 -17.13 0.33
N THR A 18 -4.81 -18.14 0.53
CA THR A 18 -5.06 -18.71 1.86
C THR A 18 -3.94 -19.68 2.24
N ARG A 19 -3.79 -20.01 3.54
CA ARG A 19 -2.85 -21.06 3.99
C ARG A 19 -3.13 -22.40 3.32
N ALA A 20 -4.40 -22.74 3.12
CA ALA A 20 -4.82 -23.96 2.45
C ALA A 20 -4.36 -23.99 0.99
N GLU A 21 -4.61 -22.92 0.22
CA GLU A 21 -4.13 -22.81 -1.17
C GLU A 21 -2.60 -22.82 -1.25
N LYS A 22 -1.94 -22.23 -0.25
CA LYS A 22 -0.48 -22.20 -0.19
C LYS A 22 0.14 -23.58 0.02
N ASN A 23 -0.64 -24.56 0.50
CA ASN A 23 -0.20 -25.92 0.80
C ASN A 23 0.96 -25.94 1.81
N ILE A 24 0.76 -25.27 2.95
CA ILE A 24 1.83 -25.00 3.93
C ILE A 24 2.47 -26.24 4.57
N ASP A 25 1.80 -27.39 4.50
CA ASP A 25 2.30 -28.66 5.05
C ASP A 25 3.16 -29.44 4.03
N ALA A 26 3.26 -28.94 2.79
CA ALA A 26 4.07 -29.56 1.75
C ALA A 26 5.53 -29.10 1.78
N SER A 27 6.35 -29.64 0.88
CA SER A 27 7.74 -29.20 0.75
C SER A 27 7.80 -27.76 0.23
N ILE A 28 8.95 -27.10 0.41
CA ILE A 28 9.19 -25.76 -0.15
C ILE A 28 9.07 -25.74 -1.68
N TRP A 29 9.28 -26.89 -2.34
CA TRP A 29 9.17 -27.03 -3.79
C TRP A 29 7.71 -27.17 -4.27
N ASP A 30 6.82 -27.60 -3.37
CA ASP A 30 5.40 -27.86 -3.66
C ASP A 30 4.47 -26.79 -3.07
N THR A 31 5.01 -25.91 -2.22
CA THR A 31 4.31 -24.75 -1.64
C THR A 31 4.14 -23.66 -2.70
N ILE A 32 2.96 -23.04 -2.78
CA ILE A 32 2.71 -21.97 -3.75
C ILE A 32 3.37 -20.66 -3.26
N PRO A 33 4.22 -20.01 -4.07
CA PRO A 33 4.82 -18.73 -3.70
C PRO A 33 3.77 -17.61 -3.72
N GLY A 34 3.87 -16.69 -2.78
CA GLY A 34 2.99 -15.53 -2.68
C GLY A 34 2.63 -15.12 -1.25
N TYR A 35 2.25 -13.87 -1.10
CA TYR A 35 1.75 -13.29 0.15
C TYR A 35 0.87 -12.08 -0.12
N SER A 36 0.01 -11.77 0.85
CA SER A 36 -0.78 -10.54 0.85
C SER A 36 -0.02 -9.42 1.56
N ALA A 37 0.09 -8.26 0.93
CA ALA A 37 0.74 -7.08 1.50
C ALA A 37 0.14 -5.74 1.06
N LEU A 38 -0.86 -5.74 0.15
CA LEU A 38 -1.38 -4.52 -0.47
C LEU A 38 -1.86 -3.48 0.54
N GLU A 39 -2.72 -3.88 1.48
CA GLU A 39 -3.32 -2.98 2.48
C GLU A 39 -2.29 -2.48 3.50
N THR A 40 -1.36 -3.34 3.90
CA THR A 40 -0.30 -3.01 4.87
C THR A 40 0.86 -2.24 4.26
N HIS A 41 0.90 -2.06 2.94
CA HIS A 41 2.07 -1.53 2.23
C HIS A 41 2.46 -0.14 2.72
N LEU A 42 1.54 0.81 2.69
CA LEU A 42 1.80 2.18 3.11
C LEU A 42 2.11 2.26 4.62
N PRO A 43 1.33 1.64 5.54
CA PRO A 43 1.67 1.64 6.96
C PRO A 43 3.06 1.10 7.27
N ILE A 44 3.48 0.00 6.64
CA ILE A 44 4.81 -0.58 6.87
C ILE A 44 5.91 0.36 6.38
N LEU A 45 5.75 0.97 5.21
CA LEU A 45 6.73 1.93 4.68
C LEU A 45 6.86 3.18 5.57
N LEU A 46 5.74 3.71 6.05
CA LEU A 46 5.74 4.85 6.96
C LEU A 46 6.38 4.49 8.30
N HIS A 47 6.00 3.35 8.88
CA HIS A 47 6.53 2.94 10.17
C HIS A 47 8.03 2.61 10.12
N GLU A 48 8.48 1.84 9.13
CA GLU A 48 9.88 1.44 9.02
C GLU A 48 10.77 2.57 8.52
N GLY A 49 10.32 3.36 7.54
CA GLY A 49 11.09 4.45 6.96
C GLY A 49 11.02 5.73 7.78
N VAL A 50 9.81 6.25 7.98
CA VAL A 50 9.61 7.57 8.59
C VAL A 50 9.71 7.49 10.11
N VAL A 51 8.92 6.62 10.75
CA VAL A 51 8.83 6.59 12.22
C VAL A 51 10.10 6.02 12.86
N LYS A 52 10.58 4.85 12.40
CA LYS A 52 11.74 4.18 13.00
C LYS A 52 13.08 4.77 12.59
N ARG A 53 13.21 5.22 11.34
CA ARG A 53 14.51 5.60 10.75
C ARG A 53 14.62 7.09 10.43
N ASN A 54 13.57 7.88 10.68
CA ASN A 54 13.54 9.32 10.41
C ASN A 54 13.86 9.69 8.95
N ILE A 55 13.58 8.79 8.00
CA ILE A 55 13.68 9.12 6.58
C ILE A 55 12.59 10.15 6.25
N PRO A 56 12.91 11.26 5.56
CA PRO A 56 11.90 12.23 5.12
C PRO A 56 10.74 11.54 4.40
N ILE A 57 9.51 11.88 4.75
CA ILE A 57 8.32 11.20 4.23
C ILE A 57 8.25 11.28 2.71
N GLU A 58 8.68 12.40 2.11
CA GLU A 58 8.73 12.62 0.67
C GLU A 58 9.65 11.62 -0.04
N LYS A 59 10.76 11.24 0.60
CA LYS A 59 11.68 10.20 0.07
C LYS A 59 11.05 8.82 0.08
N VAL A 60 10.14 8.53 1.02
CA VAL A 60 9.43 7.24 1.07
C VAL A 60 8.25 7.25 0.09
N ILE A 61 7.42 8.29 0.15
CA ILE A 61 6.18 8.40 -0.64
C ILE A 61 6.46 8.52 -2.13
N SER A 62 7.51 9.23 -2.54
CA SER A 62 7.90 9.33 -3.96
C SER A 62 8.13 7.95 -4.60
N LYS A 63 8.68 6.98 -3.85
CA LYS A 63 8.95 5.61 -4.34
C LYS A 63 7.71 4.78 -4.63
N VAL A 64 6.55 5.17 -4.08
CA VAL A 64 5.27 4.46 -4.26
C VAL A 64 4.22 5.29 -5.00
N THR A 65 4.54 6.53 -5.38
CA THR A 65 3.61 7.44 -6.08
C THR A 65 4.25 8.08 -7.32
N LYS A 66 5.06 9.12 -7.14
CA LYS A 66 5.67 9.90 -8.21
C LYS A 66 6.57 9.05 -9.11
N ASN A 67 7.52 8.33 -8.53
CA ASN A 67 8.51 7.57 -9.28
C ASN A 67 7.87 6.49 -10.17
N PRO A 68 6.96 5.61 -9.66
CA PRO A 68 6.29 4.68 -10.55
C PRO A 68 5.41 5.38 -11.60
N ALA A 69 4.80 6.55 -11.28
CA ALA A 69 4.06 7.31 -12.26
C ALA A 69 4.95 7.84 -13.40
N GLU A 70 6.18 8.29 -13.10
CA GLU A 70 7.17 8.68 -14.10
C GLU A 70 7.65 7.46 -14.91
N THR A 71 8.01 6.36 -14.24
CA THR A 71 8.46 5.10 -14.89
C THR A 71 7.42 4.55 -15.86
N PHE A 72 6.13 4.64 -15.53
CA PHE A 72 5.05 4.15 -16.38
C PHE A 72 4.45 5.21 -17.31
N ASN A 73 5.08 6.38 -17.44
CA ASN A 73 4.67 7.47 -18.34
C ASN A 73 3.24 7.99 -18.09
N VAL A 74 2.83 8.06 -16.82
CA VAL A 74 1.52 8.59 -16.38
C VAL A 74 1.63 9.81 -15.47
N TYR A 75 2.84 10.31 -15.23
CA TYR A 75 3.09 11.60 -14.61
C TYR A 75 2.85 12.75 -15.63
N PRO A 76 2.26 13.90 -15.25
CA PRO A 76 1.77 14.28 -13.93
C PRO A 76 0.31 13.91 -13.68
N LYS A 77 -0.34 13.11 -14.55
CA LYS A 77 -1.74 12.71 -14.34
C LYS A 77 -1.92 11.94 -13.03
N LYS A 78 -0.94 11.11 -12.65
CA LYS A 78 -0.85 10.39 -11.37
C LYS A 78 0.43 10.76 -10.62
N GLY A 79 0.45 10.46 -9.32
CA GLY A 79 1.67 10.53 -8.50
C GLY A 79 2.06 11.93 -8.02
N THR A 80 1.17 12.92 -8.16
CA THR A 80 1.38 14.29 -7.65
C THR A 80 0.07 14.94 -7.24
N ILE A 81 0.15 15.96 -6.39
CA ILE A 81 -0.96 16.83 -6.03
C ILE A 81 -0.70 18.17 -6.71
N SER A 82 -1.31 18.38 -7.88
CA SER A 82 -1.14 19.59 -8.68
C SER A 82 -2.39 19.86 -9.51
N PRO A 83 -2.69 21.12 -9.87
CA PRO A 83 -3.81 21.42 -10.77
C PRO A 83 -3.67 20.62 -12.08
N GLY A 84 -4.76 19.96 -12.49
CA GLY A 84 -4.82 19.12 -13.69
C GLY A 84 -4.48 17.64 -13.47
N SER A 85 -3.95 17.25 -12.31
CA SER A 85 -3.75 15.83 -11.94
C SER A 85 -5.05 15.18 -11.47
N ASP A 86 -5.15 13.85 -11.56
CA ASP A 86 -6.29 13.13 -11.03
C ASP A 86 -6.34 13.27 -9.50
N ALA A 87 -7.54 13.48 -8.96
CA ALA A 87 -7.78 13.60 -7.52
C ALA A 87 -7.76 12.22 -6.82
N ASP A 88 -6.60 11.56 -6.87
CA ASP A 88 -6.25 10.34 -6.15
C ASP A 88 -5.36 10.70 -4.95
N ILE A 89 -5.97 10.83 -3.78
CA ILE A 89 -5.35 11.43 -2.58
C ILE A 89 -5.59 10.52 -1.39
N VAL A 90 -4.57 10.35 -0.54
CA VAL A 90 -4.69 9.63 0.73
C VAL A 90 -4.36 10.59 1.87
N ILE A 91 -5.25 10.67 2.85
CA ILE A 91 -5.00 11.33 4.13
C ILE A 91 -4.48 10.26 5.09
N VAL A 92 -3.32 10.53 5.67
CA VAL A 92 -2.63 9.62 6.59
C VAL A 92 -2.55 10.29 7.95
N ASP A 93 -2.92 9.56 8.99
CA ASP A 93 -2.61 9.94 10.36
C ASP A 93 -1.34 9.21 10.81
N LEU A 94 -0.25 9.97 10.94
CA LEU A 94 1.05 9.46 11.38
C LEU A 94 1.08 9.05 12.85
N ASN A 95 0.06 9.38 13.65
CA ASN A 95 -0.01 9.08 15.08
C ASN A 95 -0.76 7.81 15.41
N ILE A 96 -1.67 7.37 14.54
CA ILE A 96 -2.40 6.12 14.73
C ILE A 96 -1.43 4.95 14.76
N SER A 97 -1.59 4.10 15.78
CA SER A 97 -0.85 2.85 15.95
C SER A 97 -1.85 1.69 16.03
N LYS A 98 -1.66 0.66 15.20
CA LYS A 98 -2.50 -0.54 15.18
C LYS A 98 -1.62 -1.78 15.16
N GLU A 99 -2.09 -2.83 15.83
CA GLU A 99 -1.54 -4.19 15.67
C GLU A 99 -2.12 -4.79 14.39
N ILE A 100 -1.27 -5.34 13.52
CA ILE A 100 -1.73 -6.00 12.30
C ILE A 100 -2.20 -7.41 12.63
N LYS A 101 -3.47 -7.69 12.34
CA LYS A 101 -4.04 -9.04 12.37
C LYS A 101 -4.69 -9.36 11.05
N ALA A 102 -4.46 -10.55 10.50
CA ALA A 102 -5.02 -10.92 9.20
C ALA A 102 -6.55 -10.77 9.14
N GLN A 103 -7.23 -11.11 10.24
CA GLN A 103 -8.69 -11.00 10.38
C GLN A 103 -9.23 -9.56 10.29
N ASP A 104 -8.40 -8.55 10.55
CA ASP A 104 -8.79 -7.13 10.54
C ASP A 104 -8.47 -6.47 9.18
N LEU A 105 -7.84 -7.22 8.25
CA LEU A 105 -7.51 -6.75 6.91
C LEU A 105 -8.62 -7.13 5.93
N SER A 106 -8.78 -6.32 4.89
CA SER A 106 -9.73 -6.50 3.78
C SER A 106 -9.28 -7.56 2.75
N SER A 107 -8.11 -8.17 2.94
CA SER A 107 -7.58 -9.19 2.03
C SER A 107 -8.33 -10.52 2.16
N ARG A 108 -8.41 -11.28 1.06
CA ARG A 108 -8.90 -12.68 1.08
C ARG A 108 -7.96 -13.63 1.82
N SER A 109 -6.70 -13.24 2.00
CA SER A 109 -5.72 -14.07 2.69
C SER A 109 -6.09 -14.18 4.17
N ASP A 110 -6.06 -15.40 4.71
CA ASP A 110 -6.29 -15.69 6.12
C ASP A 110 -5.03 -15.49 6.98
N PHE A 111 -3.94 -15.00 6.39
CA PHE A 111 -2.67 -14.74 7.07
C PHE A 111 -2.05 -13.40 6.65
N SER A 112 -1.26 -12.83 7.56
CA SER A 112 -0.40 -11.69 7.28
C SER A 112 1.05 -12.05 7.54
N ILE A 113 1.96 -11.61 6.67
CA ILE A 113 3.41 -11.69 6.94
C ILE A 113 3.86 -10.68 8.02
N TYR A 114 2.94 -9.82 8.45
CA TYR A 114 3.15 -8.82 9.49
C TYR A 114 2.28 -9.08 10.74
N GLU A 115 1.76 -10.30 10.91
CA GLU A 115 0.91 -10.69 12.05
C GLU A 115 1.52 -10.26 13.40
N ASN A 116 0.67 -9.70 14.28
CA ASN A 116 1.01 -9.18 15.61
C ASN A 116 2.02 -8.03 15.65
N ARG A 117 2.39 -7.45 14.50
CA ARG A 117 3.26 -6.27 14.49
C ARG A 117 2.46 -5.01 14.77
N VAL A 118 2.91 -4.22 15.74
CA VAL A 118 2.38 -2.88 16.00
C VAL A 118 3.05 -1.87 15.08
N VAL A 119 2.25 -1.22 14.23
CA VAL A 119 2.70 -0.33 13.15
C VAL A 119 2.01 1.04 13.30
N LYS A 120 2.79 2.10 13.07
CA LYS A 120 2.37 3.50 13.24
C LYS A 120 2.36 4.23 11.89
N GLY A 121 1.32 5.03 11.65
CA GLY A 121 1.07 5.72 10.39
C GLY A 121 0.08 4.97 9.51
N TRP A 122 -1.18 5.39 9.54
CA TRP A 122 -2.27 4.68 8.84
C TRP A 122 -3.08 5.62 7.95
N PRO A 123 -3.51 5.15 6.76
CA PRO A 123 -4.49 5.88 5.96
C PRO A 123 -5.81 5.96 6.72
N VAL A 124 -6.37 7.16 6.81
CA VAL A 124 -7.69 7.42 7.45
C VAL A 124 -8.75 7.79 6.43
N THR A 125 -8.36 8.33 5.28
CA THR A 125 -9.28 8.67 4.19
C THR A 125 -8.59 8.48 2.86
N THR A 126 -9.29 7.89 1.90
CA THR A 126 -8.82 7.71 0.53
C THR A 126 -9.83 8.33 -0.41
N ILE A 127 -9.34 9.20 -1.29
CA ILE A 127 -10.08 9.85 -2.36
C ILE A 127 -9.58 9.26 -3.66
N LYS A 128 -10.50 8.78 -4.50
CA LYS A 128 -10.20 8.25 -5.83
C LYS A 128 -11.05 8.95 -6.87
N ALA A 129 -10.42 9.53 -7.88
CA ALA A 129 -11.07 10.33 -8.92
C ALA A 129 -12.03 11.38 -8.33
N GLY A 130 -11.60 12.04 -7.25
CA GLY A 130 -12.39 13.09 -6.57
C GLY A 130 -13.53 12.59 -5.67
N LYS A 131 -13.69 11.27 -5.52
CA LYS A 131 -14.72 10.66 -4.65
C LYS A 131 -14.08 10.02 -3.43
N VAL A 132 -14.61 10.30 -2.24
CA VAL A 132 -14.20 9.61 -1.01
C VAL A 132 -14.64 8.15 -1.10
N VAL A 133 -13.67 7.24 -1.04
CA VAL A 133 -13.91 5.78 -1.09
C VAL A 133 -13.62 5.08 0.23
N ILE A 134 -12.71 5.64 1.03
CA ILE A 134 -12.49 5.27 2.43
C ILE A 134 -12.74 6.50 3.29
N ARG A 135 -13.53 6.38 4.36
CA ARG A 135 -13.74 7.42 5.37
C ARG A 135 -13.59 6.80 6.75
N ASP A 136 -12.74 7.40 7.59
CA ASP A 136 -12.45 6.93 8.95
C ASP A 136 -12.02 5.45 9.02
N GLY A 137 -11.32 4.99 7.99
CA GLY A 137 -10.90 3.59 7.85
C GLY A 137 -11.93 2.64 7.24
N GLU A 138 -13.17 3.10 7.02
CA GLU A 138 -14.26 2.28 6.49
C GLU A 138 -14.47 2.51 4.99
N PHE A 139 -14.78 1.43 4.25
CA PHE A 139 -15.11 1.52 2.84
C PHE A 139 -16.55 2.01 2.63
N VAL A 140 -16.69 3.14 1.94
CA VAL A 140 -17.96 3.87 1.79
C VAL A 140 -18.41 4.06 0.34
N ALA A 141 -17.66 3.51 -0.63
CA ALA A 141 -17.99 3.68 -2.04
C ALA A 141 -19.10 2.71 -2.48
N ASN A 142 -20.03 3.20 -3.30
CA ASN A 142 -21.01 2.38 -3.99
C ASN A 142 -20.49 2.04 -5.40
N GLY A 143 -19.96 0.83 -5.58
CA GLY A 143 -19.48 0.33 -6.87
C GLY A 143 -18.03 0.69 -7.21
N SER A 144 -17.62 0.36 -8.43
CA SER A 144 -16.27 0.62 -8.92
C SER A 144 -16.20 1.93 -9.72
N ASN A 145 -15.11 2.68 -9.52
CA ASN A 145 -14.78 3.88 -10.30
C ASN A 145 -13.37 3.78 -10.92
N GLY A 146 -12.84 2.55 -11.03
CA GLY A 146 -11.57 2.27 -11.67
C GLY A 146 -11.69 2.39 -13.18
N VAL A 147 -10.71 3.05 -13.81
CA VAL A 147 -10.57 3.11 -15.26
C VAL A 147 -9.17 2.65 -15.64
N TYR A 148 -9.06 1.99 -16.79
CA TYR A 148 -7.76 1.71 -17.40
C TYR A 148 -7.07 3.02 -17.76
N ILE A 149 -5.77 3.10 -17.50
CA ILE A 149 -4.93 4.23 -17.88
C ILE A 149 -4.04 3.76 -19.04
N SER A 150 -4.30 4.28 -20.24
CA SER A 150 -3.41 4.11 -21.38
C SER A 150 -2.11 4.90 -21.14
N ARG A 151 -0.99 4.31 -21.53
CA ARG A 151 0.37 4.85 -21.37
C ARG A 151 1.11 4.84 -22.70
#